data_AF-A0A3C1KJM5-F1
#
_entry.id   AF-A0A3C1KJM5-F1
#
_cell.length_a   1.000
_cell.length_b   1.000
_cell.length_c   1.000
_cell.angle_alpha   90.00
_cell.angle_beta   90.00
_cell.angle_gamma   90.00
#
_symmetry.space_group_name_H-M   'P 1'
#
loop_
_entity.id
_entity.type
_entity.pdbx_description
1 polymer ?
#
loop_
_entity_poly.entity_id
_entity_poly.type
_entity_poly.pdbx_seq_one_letter_code
_entity_poly.pdbx_strand_id
1 'polypeptide(L)' 'MSLTRRQFIRNVSVTGGALTLGFQLTACSGKPLQLGSEADFQPDAFLRIEPDGAIILQIPKAEMGQGVVTGM' A
#
# COMPACT_ATOMS: atom_id res chain seq x y z
N MET A 1 34.92 19.94 -13.32
CA MET A 1 33.97 19.14 -14.13
C MET A 1 32.68 19.00 -13.36
N SER A 2 31.57 19.62 -13.82
CA SER A 2 30.26 19.37 -13.21
C SER A 2 29.66 18.11 -13.83
N LEU A 3 29.21 17.18 -12.98
CA LEU A 3 28.46 16.01 -13.41
C LEU A 3 27.01 16.42 -13.59
N THR A 4 26.50 16.30 -14.82
CA THR A 4 25.08 16.54 -15.06
C THR A 4 24.26 15.36 -14.51
N ARG A 5 23.05 15.65 -14.02
CA ARG A 5 22.11 14.66 -13.47
C ARG A 5 21.88 13.48 -14.43
N ARG A 6 21.86 13.76 -15.74
CA ARG A 6 21.74 12.77 -16.82
C ARG A 6 22.96 11.86 -16.94
N GLN A 7 24.18 12.41 -16.84
CA GLN A 7 25.41 11.61 -16.90
C GLN A 7 25.55 10.70 -15.68
N PHE A 8 25.15 11.17 -14.50
CA PHE A 8 25.14 10.34 -13.29
C PHE A 8 24.22 9.12 -13.44
N ILE A 9 22.97 9.33 -13.86
CA ILE A 9 21.99 8.25 -14.05
C ILE A 9 22.52 7.22 -15.06
N ARG A 10 23.05 7.67 -16.20
CA ARG A 10 23.58 6.78 -17.26
C ARG A 10 24.76 5.93 -16.78
N ASN A 11 25.67 6.51 -16.01
CA ASN A 11 26.87 5.81 -15.57
C ASN A 11 26.56 4.77 -14.48
N VAL A 12 25.65 5.09 -13.56
CA VAL A 12 25.18 4.16 -12.52
C VAL A 12 24.38 3.01 -13.13
N SER A 13 23.51 3.29 -14.12
CA SER A 13 22.70 2.25 -14.77
C SER A 13 23.50 1.25 -15.62
N VAL A 14 24.63 1.66 -16.19
CA VAL A 14 25.48 0.79 -17.03
C VAL A 14 26.45 -0.04 -16.19
N THR A 15 26.93 0.50 -15.06
CA THR A 15 28.00 -0.12 -14.27
C THR A 15 27.46 -0.91 -13.08
N GLY A 16 26.32 -0.51 -12.52
CA GLY A 16 25.71 -1.19 -11.38
C GLY A 16 24.65 -2.16 -11.86
N GLY A 17 24.93 -3.47 -11.85
CA GLY A 17 23.88 -4.48 -11.86
C GLY A 17 22.96 -4.23 -10.66
N ALA A 18 21.78 -3.66 -10.90
CA ALA A 18 20.92 -3.14 -9.85
C ALA A 18 19.84 -4.16 -9.48
N LEU A 19 19.67 -4.40 -8.18
CA LEU A 19 18.45 -4.98 -7.62
C LEU A 19 17.36 -3.90 -7.67
N THR A 20 16.44 -4.02 -8.61
CA THR A 20 15.30 -3.11 -8.73
C THR A 20 14.16 -3.59 -7.84
N LEU A 21 13.89 -2.85 -6.76
CA LEU A 21 12.68 -3.03 -5.94
C LEU A 21 11.63 -2.01 -6.40
N GLY A 22 10.55 -2.49 -7.00
CA GLY A 22 9.41 -1.65 -7.37
C GLY A 22 8.51 -1.40 -6.16
N PHE A 23 8.24 -0.13 -5.86
CA PHE A 23 7.23 0.27 -4.87
C PHE A 23 6.29 1.30 -5.50
N GLN A 24 5.00 1.19 -5.17
CA GLN A 24 3.96 2.07 -5.72
C GLN A 24 3.83 3.32 -4.85
N LEU A 25 4.17 4.50 -5.39
CA LEU A 25 3.92 5.80 -4.75
C LEU A 25 2.50 6.28 -5.07
N THR A 26 1.49 5.62 -4.51
CA THR A 26 0.08 6.03 -4.65
C THR A 26 -0.21 7.37 -3.99
N ALA A 27 0.60 7.81 -3.03
CA ALA A 27 0.45 9.10 -2.36
C ALA A 27 0.63 10.32 -3.29
N CYS A 28 1.33 10.18 -4.42
CA CYS A 28 1.51 11.23 -5.42
C CYS A 28 0.67 11.01 -6.69
N SER A 29 -0.14 9.95 -6.72
CA SER A 29 -1.08 9.73 -7.79
C SER A 29 -2.17 10.79 -7.72
N GLY A 30 -2.34 11.60 -8.78
CA GLY A 30 -3.44 12.55 -8.89
C GLY A 30 -4.83 11.89 -8.92
N LYS A 31 -4.90 10.55 -8.94
CA LYS A 31 -6.14 9.84 -8.66
C LYS A 31 -6.39 9.83 -7.15
N PRO A 32 -7.49 10.45 -6.68
CA PRO A 32 -7.89 10.28 -5.30
C PRO A 32 -8.07 8.79 -5.00
N LEU A 33 -7.69 8.38 -3.80
CA LEU A 33 -8.09 7.07 -3.29
C LEU A 33 -9.62 7.01 -3.40
N GLN A 34 -10.13 5.95 -4.03
CA GLN A 34 -11.57 5.68 -4.04
C GLN A 34 -11.96 5.33 -2.60
N LEU A 35 -12.33 6.33 -1.81
CA LEU A 35 -13.11 6.10 -0.62
C LEU A 35 -14.52 5.72 -1.08
N GLY A 36 -15.10 4.69 -0.46
CA GLY A 36 -16.46 4.26 -0.76
C GLY A 36 -17.47 5.41 -0.67
N SER A 37 -18.57 5.29 -1.40
CA SER A 37 -19.73 6.17 -1.26
C SER A 37 -20.42 5.94 0.09
N GLU A 38 -21.17 6.92 0.62
CA GLU A 38 -22.03 6.73 1.81
C GLU A 38 -23.07 5.60 1.62
N ALA A 39 -23.40 5.26 0.37
CA ALA A 39 -24.27 4.13 0.06
C ALA A 39 -23.55 2.77 0.13
N ASP A 40 -22.22 2.75 0.20
CA ASP A 40 -21.44 1.53 0.32
C ASP A 40 -21.46 1.02 1.76
N PHE A 41 -21.35 -0.30 1.91
CA PHE A 41 -21.21 -0.92 3.22
C PHE A 41 -19.84 -0.54 3.83
N GLN A 42 -19.85 0.35 4.83
CA GLN A 42 -18.65 0.87 5.50
C GLN A 42 -18.61 0.48 6.99
N PRO A 43 -18.29 -0.77 7.33
CA PRO A 43 -18.12 -1.20 8.70
C PRO A 43 -16.82 -0.63 9.30
N ASP A 44 -16.89 -0.14 10.53
CA ASP A 44 -15.69 0.24 11.29
C ASP A 44 -14.83 -1.00 11.55
N ALA A 45 -13.55 -0.95 11.19
CA ALA A 45 -12.58 -2.00 11.48
C ALA A 45 -11.24 -1.39 11.91
N PHE A 46 -10.62 -2.01 12.90
CA PHE A 46 -9.28 -1.66 13.36
C PHE A 46 -8.26 -2.57 12.68
N LEU A 47 -7.25 -1.97 12.05
CA LEU A 47 -6.16 -2.69 11.39
C LEU A 47 -4.87 -2.53 12.19
N ARG A 48 -4.21 -3.64 12.49
CA ARG A 48 -2.85 -3.67 13.04
C ARG A 48 -1.94 -4.48 12.12
N ILE A 49 -0.83 -3.86 11.70
CA ILE A 49 0.22 -4.53 10.93
C ILE A 49 1.38 -4.81 11.91
N GLU A 50 1.70 -6.09 12.09
CA GLU A 50 2.76 -6.53 12.97
C GLU A 50 4.14 -6.44 12.29
N PRO A 51 5.25 -6.34 13.06
CA PRO A 51 6.59 -6.22 12.48
C PRO A 51 7.04 -7.43 11.63
N ASP A 52 6.44 -8.60 11.84
CA ASP A 52 6.67 -9.80 11.05
C ASP A 52 5.83 -9.85 9.76
N GLY A 53 5.00 -8.83 9.54
CA GLY A 53 4.10 -8.71 8.39
C GLY A 53 2.71 -9.30 8.60
N ALA A 54 2.39 -9.83 9.79
CA ALA A 54 1.03 -10.30 10.07
C ALA A 54 0.04 -9.13 10.09
N ILE A 55 -1.13 -9.32 9.49
CA ILE A 55 -2.21 -8.33 9.45
C ILE A 55 -3.34 -8.81 10.35
N ILE A 56 -3.59 -8.07 11.42
CA ILE A 56 -4.67 -8.32 12.36
C ILE A 56 -5.80 -7.33 12.08
N LEU A 57 -6.95 -7.86 11.67
CA LEU A 57 -8.17 -7.11 11.47
C LEU A 57 -9.13 -7.37 12.63
N GLN A 58 -9.58 -6.32 13.31
CA GLN A 58 -10.52 -6.42 14.41
C GLN A 58 -11.80 -5.64 14.10
N ILE A 59 -12.93 -6.33 14.10
CA ILE A 59 -14.25 -5.76 13.82
C ILE A 59 -15.02 -5.70 15.14
N PRO A 60 -15.50 -4.53 15.59
CA PRO A 60 -16.30 -4.38 16.81
C PRO A 60 -17.77 -4.80 16.58
N LYS A 61 -18.00 -5.93 15.90
CA LYS A 61 -19.32 -6.54 15.71
C LYS A 61 -19.31 -8.00 16.15
N ALA A 62 -20.44 -8.43 16.69
CA ALA A 62 -20.61 -9.81 17.14
C ALA A 62 -20.84 -10.76 15.94
N GLU A 63 -20.12 -11.88 15.94
CA GLU A 63 -20.34 -13.02 15.04
C GLU A 63 -21.30 -14.01 15.73
N MET A 64 -22.35 -14.38 15.01
CA MET A 64 -23.49 -15.21 15.42
C MET A 64 -23.85 -16.21 14.30
N GLY A 65 -22.90 -16.54 13.41
CA GLY A 65 -23.10 -17.40 12.24
C GLY A 65 -23.51 -16.67 10.95
N GLN A 66 -23.56 -15.33 10.96
CA GLN A 66 -23.88 -14.50 9.79
C GLN A 66 -22.64 -14.17 8.94
N GLY A 67 -21.44 -14.59 9.36
CA GLY A 67 -20.23 -14.47 8.55
C GLY A 67 -19.60 -13.07 8.57
N VAL A 68 -19.72 -12.31 9.66
CA VAL A 68 -19.17 -10.94 9.76
C VAL A 68 -17.66 -10.89 9.54
N VAL A 69 -16.93 -11.93 9.96
CA VAL A 69 -15.47 -11.98 9.81
C VAL A 69 -15.04 -12.38 8.40
N THR A 70 -15.87 -13.13 7.67
CA THR A 70 -15.52 -13.77 6.39
C THR A 70 -16.15 -13.09 5.18
N GLY A 71 -17.27 -12.40 5.36
CA GLY A 71 -18.02 -11.72 4.29
C GLY A 71 -17.55 -10.29 4.00
N MET A 72 -16.44 -9.86 4.60
CA MET A 72 -15.82 -8.55 4.39
C MET A 72 -14.83 -8.62 3.23
#